data_AF-A0A937XLX8-F1
#
_entry.id   AF-A0A937XLX8-F1
#
_cell.length_a   1.000
_cell.length_b   1.000
_cell.length_c   1.000
_cell.angle_alpha   90.00
_cell.angle_beta   90.00
_cell.angle_gamma   90.00
#
_symmetry.space_group_name_H-M   'P 1'
#
loop_
_entity.id
_entity.type
_entity.pdbx_description
1 polymer ?
#
loop_
_entity_poly.entity_id
_entity_poly.type
_entity_poly.pdbx_seq_one_letter_code
_entity_poly.pdbx_strand_id
1 'polypeptide(L)'
;RQMSRLRWDPCQRQAMMLAVNPKYILRNHLAELSIRRARGDHGQPDYDEIERLLHVLRKPYDEQPEFESYAAEPPQWARGLSVSCSS
;
A
#
# COMPACT_ATOMS: atom_id res chain seq x y z
N ARG A 1 31.10 25.81 -2.61
CA ARG A 1 30.73 24.58 -3.34
C ARG A 1 31.33 23.39 -2.59
N GLN A 2 30.75 22.99 -1.47
CA GLN A 2 31.27 21.88 -0.66
C GLN A 2 30.06 21.14 -0.08
N MET A 3 29.42 20.33 -0.92
CA MET A 3 28.42 19.38 -0.45
C MET A 3 29.20 18.26 0.23
N SER A 4 29.38 18.42 1.54
CA SER A 4 29.74 17.36 2.46
C SER A 4 28.78 16.20 2.22
N ARG A 5 29.25 15.18 1.49
CA ARG A 5 28.54 13.91 1.38
C ARG A 5 28.46 13.36 2.80
N LEU A 6 27.29 13.47 3.42
CA LEU A 6 26.95 12.73 4.63
C LEU A 6 27.23 11.26 4.32
N ARG A 7 28.36 10.75 4.83
CA ARG A 7 28.69 9.33 4.77
C ARG A 7 27.82 8.65 5.80
N TRP A 8 26.55 8.46 5.48
CA TRP A 8 25.71 7.58 6.28
C TRP A 8 26.19 6.16 6.08
N ASP A 9 26.30 5.44 7.20
CA ASP A 9 26.44 4.00 7.16
C ASP A 9 25.24 3.39 6.39
N PRO A 10 25.46 2.42 5.50
CA PRO A 10 24.38 1.84 4.70
C PRO A 10 23.19 1.34 5.54
N CYS A 11 23.44 0.74 6.70
CA CYS A 11 22.40 0.24 7.60
C CYS A 11 21.64 1.39 8.24
N GLN A 12 22.34 2.43 8.68
CA GLN A 12 21.70 3.62 9.25
C GLN A 12 20.83 4.34 8.21
N ARG A 13 21.31 4.48 6.97
CA ARG A 13 20.53 5.05 5.87
C ARG A 13 19.28 4.21 5.59
N GLN A 14 19.40 2.89 5.54
CA GLN A 14 18.28 2.00 5.26
C GLN A 14 17.21 2.11 6.36
N ALA A 15 17.59 2.10 7.64
CA ALA A 15 16.67 2.25 8.75
C ALA A 15 15.91 3.59 8.69
N MET A 16 16.62 4.69 8.39
CA MET A 16 15.99 6.01 8.21
C MET A 16 15.02 6.02 7.03
N MET A 17 15.35 5.35 5.93
CA MET A 17 14.48 5.26 4.76
C MET A 17 13.22 4.43 5.02
N LEU A 18 13.35 3.30 5.72
CA LEU A 18 12.19 2.44 6.06
C LEU A 18 11.24 3.14 7.05
N ALA A 19 11.77 3.99 7.93
CA ALA A 19 10.96 4.76 8.88
C ALA A 19 10.10 5.85 8.21
N VAL A 20 10.44 6.29 6.99
CA VAL A 20 9.72 7.39 6.30
C VAL A 20 9.02 6.95 5.01
N ASN A 21 9.44 5.84 4.39
CA ASN A 21 8.84 5.33 3.16
C ASN A 21 7.89 4.18 3.51
N PRO A 22 6.57 4.36 3.39
CA PRO A 22 5.62 3.30 3.67
C PRO A 22 5.78 2.17 2.63
N LYS A 23 5.84 0.93 3.12
CA LYS A 23 5.81 -0.29 2.31
C LYS A 23 4.41 -0.53 1.73
N TYR A 24 3.36 -0.19 2.50
CA TYR A 24 1.97 -0.36 2.10
C TYR A 24 1.27 0.98 1.87
N ILE A 25 0.64 1.14 0.71
CA ILE A 25 -0.13 2.33 0.34
C ILE A 25 -1.52 1.91 -0.16
N LEU A 26 -2.53 2.74 0.10
CA LEU A 26 -3.87 2.54 -0.42
C LEU A 26 -3.89 2.85 -1.92
N ARG A 27 -3.63 1.84 -2.75
CA ARG A 27 -3.73 1.98 -4.20
C ARG A 27 -5.19 1.91 -4.64
N ASN A 28 -5.54 2.71 -5.66
CA ASN A 28 -6.90 2.81 -6.21
C ASN A 28 -7.57 1.47 -6.48
N HIS A 29 -6.86 0.52 -7.09
CA HIS A 29 -7.42 -0.79 -7.40
C HIS A 29 -7.70 -1.65 -6.16
N LEU A 30 -6.94 -1.47 -5.06
CA LEU A 30 -7.20 -2.15 -3.80
C LEU A 30 -8.49 -1.61 -3.18
N ALA A 31 -8.66 -0.29 -3.16
CA ALA A 31 -9.88 0.35 -2.68
C ALA A 31 -11.11 -0.10 -3.50
N GLU A 32 -11.00 -0.10 -4.82
CA GLU A 32 -12.08 -0.54 -5.72
C GLU A 32 -12.44 -2.02 -5.49
N LEU A 33 -11.44 -2.89 -5.34
CA LEU A 33 -11.67 -4.31 -5.06
C LEU A 33 -12.41 -4.50 -3.73
N SER A 34 -11.99 -3.79 -2.67
CA SER A 34 -12.65 -3.84 -1.38
C SER A 34 -14.10 -3.34 -1.45
N ILE A 35 -14.36 -2.26 -2.22
CA ILE A 35 -15.72 -1.72 -2.42
C ILE A 35 -16.61 -2.73 -3.16
N ARG A 36 -16.13 -3.33 -4.25
CA ARG A 36 -16.91 -4.31 -5.03
C ARG A 36 -17.27 -5.54 -4.21
N ARG A 37 -16.33 -6.04 -3.39
CA ARG A 37 -16.59 -7.15 -2.45
C ARG A 37 -17.63 -6.78 -1.40
N ALA A 38 -17.51 -5.60 -0.80
CA ALA A 38 -18.46 -5.12 0.19
C ALA A 38 -19.86 -4.85 -0.38
N ARG A 39 -19.97 -4.53 -1.67
CA ARG A 39 -21.27 -4.38 -2.36
C ARG A 39 -21.92 -5.72 -2.74
N GLY A 40 -21.16 -6.80 -2.78
CA GLY A 40 -21.64 -8.10 -3.25
C GLY A 40 -21.78 -8.18 -4.77
N ASP A 41 -21.04 -7.39 -5.54
CA ASP A 41 -21.12 -7.39 -7.02
C ASP A 41 -20.84 -8.79 -7.63
N HIS A 42 -20.17 -9.66 -6.88
CA HIS A 42 -19.81 -11.03 -7.26
C HIS A 42 -20.33 -12.10 -6.30
N GLY A 43 -21.28 -11.77 -5.41
CA GLY A 43 -21.78 -12.72 -4.41
C GLY A 43 -22.42 -12.03 -3.20
N GLN A 44 -22.27 -12.61 -2.02
CA GLN A 44 -22.71 -11.95 -0.80
C GLN A 44 -21.74 -10.82 -0.42
N PRO A 45 -22.23 -9.73 0.21
CA PRO A 45 -21.37 -8.68 0.77
C PRO A 45 -20.28 -9.25 1.66
N ASP A 46 -19.03 -8.94 1.35
CA ASP A 46 -17.85 -9.33 2.12
C ASP A 46 -17.06 -8.08 2.53
N TYR A 47 -16.98 -7.84 3.83
CA TYR A 47 -16.29 -6.71 4.44
C TYR A 47 -14.89 -7.06 4.95
N ASP A 48 -14.51 -8.34 4.97
CA ASP A 48 -13.22 -8.80 5.50
C ASP A 48 -12.05 -8.16 4.75
N GLU A 49 -12.21 -7.94 3.43
CA GLU A 49 -11.18 -7.31 2.61
C GLU A 49 -10.93 -5.84 3.02
N ILE A 50 -11.98 -5.13 3.46
CA ILE A 50 -11.84 -3.76 3.98
C ILE A 50 -11.10 -3.81 5.32
N GLU A 51 -11.45 -4.74 6.20
CA GLU A 51 -10.81 -4.87 7.51
C GLU A 51 -9.33 -5.23 7.39
N ARG A 52 -8.96 -6.16 6.48
CA ARG A 52 -7.57 -6.51 6.19
C ARG A 52 -6.79 -5.31 5.66
N LEU A 53 -7.36 -4.57 4.70
CA LEU A 53 -6.73 -3.38 4.15
C LEU A 53 -6.50 -2.30 5.22
N LEU A 54 -7.50 -2.09 6.10
CA LEU A 54 -7.37 -1.18 7.23
C LEU A 54 -6.29 -1.64 8.23
N HIS A 55 -6.22 -2.95 8.50
CA HIS A 55 -5.19 -3.53 9.38
C HIS A 55 -3.78 -3.24 8.86
N VAL A 56 -3.55 -3.50 7.57
CA VAL A 56 -2.26 -3.27 6.93
C VAL A 56 -1.87 -1.79 6.95
N LEU A 57 -2.83 -0.92 6.62
CA LEU A 57 -2.61 0.54 6.55
C LEU A 57 -2.41 1.19 7.91
N ARG A 58 -2.72 0.51 9.04
CA ARG A 58 -2.38 1.01 10.38
C ARG A 58 -0.88 0.98 10.66
N LYS A 59 -0.14 0.09 10.01
CA LYS A 59 1.31 -0.08 10.18
C LYS A 59 2.01 -0.09 8.82
N PRO A 60 1.91 0.99 8.03
CA PRO A 60 2.31 0.98 6.63
C PRO A 60 3.83 0.90 6.43
N TYR A 61 4.62 1.19 7.48
CA TYR A 61 6.09 1.14 7.48
C TYR A 61 6.65 -0.21 7.96
N ASP A 62 5.88 -0.97 8.74
CA ASP A 62 6.33 -2.23 9.33
C ASP A 62 6.31 -3.34 8.27
N GLU A 63 7.21 -4.32 8.38
CA GLU A 63 7.13 -5.50 7.54
C GLU A 63 6.00 -6.43 8.00
N GLN A 64 5.10 -6.78 7.08
CA GLN A 64 4.00 -7.69 7.35
C GLN A 64 4.00 -8.80 6.27
N PRO A 65 4.73 -9.91 6.47
CA PRO A 65 4.92 -10.95 5.45
C PRO A 65 3.60 -11.56 4.94
N GLU A 66 2.61 -11.67 5.81
CA GLU A 66 1.26 -12.18 5.48
C GLU A 66 0.51 -11.28 4.48
N PHE A 67 0.91 -10.01 4.38
CA PHE A 67 0.27 -9.00 3.54
C PHE A 67 1.17 -8.51 2.40
N GLU A 68 2.22 -9.26 2.04
CA GLU A 68 3.17 -8.88 0.99
C GLU A 68 2.49 -8.63 -0.37
N SER A 69 1.38 -9.32 -0.65
CA SER A 69 0.53 -9.11 -1.82
C SER A 69 -0.02 -7.68 -1.93
N TYR A 70 -0.24 -6.97 -0.82
CA TYR A 70 -0.71 -5.59 -0.82
C TYR A 70 0.39 -4.59 -1.20
N ALA A 71 1.66 -4.96 -1.02
CA ALA A 71 2.81 -4.17 -1.44
C ALA A 71 3.22 -4.45 -2.90
N ALA A 72 2.86 -5.61 -3.44
CA ALA A 72 3.19 -6.04 -4.80
C ALA A 72 2.70 -5.06 -5.87
N GLU A 73 3.31 -5.11 -7.06
CA GLU A 73 2.90 -4.23 -8.16
C GLU A 73 1.43 -4.44 -8.56
N PRO A 74 0.72 -3.36 -8.96
CA PRO A 74 -0.64 -3.48 -9.45
C PRO A 74 -0.68 -4.47 -10.63
N PRO A 75 -1.62 -5.43 -10.63
CA PRO A 75 -1.78 -6.36 -11.74
C PRO A 75 -2.14 -5.62 -13.04
N GLN A 76 -1.88 -6.24 -14.19
CA GLN A 76 -2.02 -5.57 -15.51
C GLN A 76 -3.42 -4.98 -15.76
N TRP A 77 -4.48 -5.64 -15.28
CA TRP A 77 -5.86 -5.17 -15.38
C TRP A 77 -6.15 -3.92 -14.54
N ALA A 78 -5.36 -3.67 -13.49
CA ALA A 78 -5.52 -2.55 -12.58
C ALA A 78 -4.82 -1.26 -13.03
N ARG A 79 -3.97 -1.31 -14.07
CA ARG A 79 -3.27 -0.12 -14.60
C ARG A 79 -4.23 0.94 -15.17
N GLY A 80 -5.44 0.55 -15.57
CA GLY A 80 -6.47 1.44 -16.10
C GLY A 80 -7.52 1.91 -15.08
N LEU A 81 -7.43 1.48 -13.81
CA LEU A 81 -8.39 1.87 -12.77
C LEU A 81 -8.07 3.29 -12.25
N SER A 82 -8.56 4.27 -12.99
CA SER A 82 -8.68 5.65 -12.50
C SER A 82 -9.88 5.73 -11.57
N VAL A 83 -9.63 5.71 -10.26
CA VAL A 83 -10.63 6.16 -9.28
C VAL A 83 -10.67 7.67 -9.42
N SER A 84 -11.73 8.18 -10.05
CA SER A 84 -11.95 9.62 -10.20
C SER A 84 -12.18 10.23 -8.82
N CYS A 85 -11.15 10.85 -8.25
CA CYS A 85 -11.32 11.85 -7.21
C CYS A 85 -11.93 13.09 -7.88
N SER A 86 -13.26 13.11 -8.02
CA SER A 86 -13.97 14.32 -8.43
C SER A 86 -13.80 15.36 -7.33
N SER A 87 -13.00 16.39 -7.59
CA SER A 87 -12.82 17.58 -6.75
C SER A 87 -14.10 18.38 -6.57
#